data_AF-A0A401RV00-F1
#
_entry.id   AF-A0A401RV00-F1
#
_cell.length_a   1.000
_cell.length_b   1.000
_cell.length_c   1.000
_cell.angle_alpha   90.00
_cell.angle_beta   90.00
_cell.angle_gamma   90.00
#
_symmetry.space_group_name_H-M   'P 1'
#
loop_
_entity.id
_entity.type
_entity.pdbx_description
1 polymer ?
#
loop_
_entity_poly.entity_id
_entity_poly.type
_entity_poly.pdbx_seq_one_letter_code
_entity_poly.pdbx_strand_id
1 'polypeptide(L)'
;MYCGLRVRRKTKRLIYVAAEKRTLSLSGHVGFDSLPDQLVGKSVSQGFCFNILCVGETGIGKSTLMNTLFNTMFESEEATHYEPGVRLKPRSYMLKESNVDLKLTVVNTVGFGDQVNKEESYKPIVDYIDAQFENYLQEELKIKRSLNGVQIYQFPTDDDAMAEINSAMNAHLPFAVVGSMEDVKVGNKLVKARQYPWGIVQVENENHCDFVKLREMLIRVNMEDLREQTHTRHYELYRRCKLEEMGFKDTDPDSKPFSLQETYEAKRNEFMSELQKKEEEMRQMFVTRVKETETDLKEKEKELHDQFDQLKKTHQEEKKKLEEKRRELEEEINTFNRRRMAAQTLQGQSFQATGQQPVKKDKDRKN
;
A
#
# COMPACT_ATOMS: atom_id res chain seq x y z
N MET A 1 -79.88 41.53 8.94
CA MET A 1 -78.48 41.25 8.58
C MET A 1 -78.07 39.95 9.25
N TYR A 2 -77.56 38.95 8.53
CA TYR A 2 -76.73 37.88 9.08
C TYR A 2 -75.81 37.37 7.97
N CYS A 3 -74.50 37.40 8.20
CA CYS A 3 -73.49 37.00 7.21
C CYS A 3 -73.15 35.52 7.38
N GLY A 4 -73.53 34.68 6.41
CA GLY A 4 -73.22 33.25 6.42
C GLY A 4 -71.90 32.94 5.73
N LEU A 5 -70.84 32.61 6.49
CA LEU A 5 -69.58 32.15 5.94
C LEU A 5 -69.75 30.82 5.18
N ARG A 6 -69.50 30.82 3.87
CA ARG A 6 -69.53 29.61 3.03
C ARG A 6 -68.13 29.02 2.87
N VAL A 7 -67.76 28.13 3.78
CA VAL A 7 -66.48 27.40 3.75
C VAL A 7 -66.37 26.53 2.48
N ARG A 8 -65.51 26.95 1.53
CA ARG A 8 -65.18 26.13 0.34
C ARG A 8 -64.24 24.99 0.73
N ARG A 9 -64.78 23.79 0.95
CA ARG A 9 -63.99 22.55 1.06
C ARG A 9 -63.24 22.29 -0.26
N LYS A 10 -61.91 22.39 -0.25
CA LYS A 10 -61.05 21.94 -1.37
C LYS A 10 -60.91 20.42 -1.32
N THR A 11 -61.66 19.70 -2.14
CA THR A 11 -61.50 18.26 -2.32
C THR A 11 -60.19 17.98 -3.07
N LYS A 12 -59.11 17.62 -2.34
CA LYS A 12 -57.90 17.07 -2.96
C LYS A 12 -58.26 15.71 -3.56
N ARG A 13 -58.25 15.59 -4.89
CA ARG A 13 -58.23 14.27 -5.54
C ARG A 13 -56.88 13.62 -5.24
N LEU A 14 -56.86 12.46 -4.57
CA LEU A 14 -55.68 11.60 -4.60
C LEU A 14 -55.55 11.07 -6.03
N ILE A 15 -54.41 11.35 -6.66
CA ILE A 15 -54.03 10.69 -7.90
C ILE A 15 -53.46 9.33 -7.49
N TYR A 16 -54.22 8.26 -7.69
CA TYR A 16 -53.68 6.91 -7.68
C TYR A 16 -52.78 6.75 -8.90
N VAL A 17 -51.47 6.80 -8.70
CA VAL A 17 -50.51 6.36 -9.71
C VAL A 17 -50.58 4.84 -9.75
N ALA A 18 -51.25 4.30 -10.78
CA ALA A 18 -51.24 2.87 -11.03
C ALA A 18 -49.79 2.46 -11.35
N ALA A 19 -49.24 1.51 -10.58
CA ALA A 19 -47.93 0.96 -10.88
C ALA A 19 -48.01 0.16 -12.19
N GLU A 20 -47.34 0.63 -13.24
CA GLU A 20 -47.13 -0.15 -14.45
C GLU A 20 -46.38 -1.44 -14.09
N LYS A 21 -47.09 -2.56 -14.15
CA LYS A 21 -46.46 -3.88 -14.07
C LYS A 21 -45.64 -4.06 -15.34
N ARG A 22 -44.32 -4.24 -15.20
CA ARG A 22 -43.43 -4.55 -16.32
C ARG A 22 -43.83 -5.90 -16.93
N THR A 23 -44.52 -5.87 -18.06
CA THR A 23 -44.83 -7.07 -18.83
C THR A 23 -43.57 -7.51 -19.58
N LEU A 24 -42.80 -8.41 -19.00
CA LEU A 24 -41.69 -9.06 -19.69
C LEU A 24 -42.25 -10.06 -20.70
N SER A 25 -41.96 -9.87 -21.99
CA SER A 25 -42.25 -10.85 -23.03
C SER A 25 -41.32 -12.05 -22.86
N LEU A 26 -41.89 -13.23 -22.58
CA LEU A 26 -41.14 -14.48 -22.44
C LEU A 26 -40.49 -14.85 -23.78
N SER A 27 -39.16 -14.93 -23.81
CA SER A 27 -38.37 -15.22 -25.01
C SER A 27 -38.16 -16.72 -25.26
N GLY A 28 -39.15 -17.56 -24.90
CA GLY A 28 -39.05 -19.01 -25.02
C GLY A 28 -39.94 -19.75 -24.00
N HIS A 29 -39.77 -21.07 -23.95
CA HIS A 29 -40.39 -21.91 -22.93
C HIS A 29 -39.73 -21.66 -21.57
N VAL A 30 -40.54 -21.44 -20.53
CA VAL A 30 -40.08 -21.20 -19.16
C VAL A 30 -40.86 -22.13 -18.23
N GLY A 31 -40.18 -23.17 -17.76
CA GLY A 31 -40.70 -24.18 -16.84
C GLY A 31 -39.60 -24.65 -15.87
N PHE A 32 -39.97 -25.44 -14.86
CA PHE A 32 -38.99 -26.01 -13.90
C PHE A 32 -37.92 -26.85 -14.61
N ASP A 33 -38.31 -27.54 -15.69
CA ASP A 33 -37.42 -28.36 -16.52
C ASP A 33 -36.33 -27.53 -17.23
N SER A 34 -36.55 -26.23 -17.42
CA SER A 34 -35.59 -25.27 -18.00
C SER A 34 -34.75 -24.53 -16.95
N LEU A 35 -34.94 -24.78 -15.65
CA LEU A 35 -34.10 -24.17 -14.61
C LEU A 35 -32.62 -24.55 -14.73
N PRO A 36 -32.23 -25.80 -15.07
CA PRO A 36 -30.82 -26.12 -15.32
C PRO A 36 -30.24 -25.27 -16.45
N ASP A 37 -30.93 -25.19 -17.59
CA ASP A 37 -30.51 -24.39 -18.75
C ASP A 37 -30.43 -22.89 -18.43
N GLN A 38 -31.35 -22.38 -17.60
CA GLN A 38 -31.34 -20.98 -17.14
C GLN A 38 -30.19 -20.71 -16.15
N LEU A 39 -29.86 -21.65 -15.26
CA LEU A 39 -28.69 -21.56 -14.38
C LEU A 39 -27.39 -21.60 -15.19
N VAL A 40 -27.26 -22.54 -16.13
CA VAL A 40 -26.11 -22.65 -17.03
C VAL A 40 -25.97 -21.38 -17.86
N GLY A 41 -27.04 -20.91 -18.52
CA GLY A 41 -27.02 -19.66 -19.29
C GLY A 41 -26.70 -18.42 -18.47
N LYS A 42 -27.15 -18.36 -17.21
CA LYS A 42 -26.80 -17.28 -16.28
C LYS A 42 -25.34 -17.35 -15.82
N SER A 43 -24.80 -18.54 -15.56
CA SER A 43 -23.38 -18.73 -15.19
C SER A 43 -22.46 -18.43 -16.38
N VAL A 44 -22.79 -18.91 -17.58
CA VAL A 44 -22.07 -18.63 -18.83
C VAL A 44 -22.06 -17.13 -19.16
N SER A 45 -23.17 -16.42 -18.93
CA SER A 45 -23.25 -14.95 -19.14
C SER A 45 -22.65 -14.11 -18.01
N GLN A 46 -22.42 -14.70 -16.83
CA GLN A 46 -21.68 -14.08 -15.73
C GLN A 46 -20.16 -14.24 -15.88
N GLY A 47 -19.73 -15.26 -16.62
CA GLY A 47 -18.32 -15.60 -16.84
C GLY A 47 -17.67 -16.27 -15.61
N PHE A 48 -16.47 -16.80 -15.81
CA PHE A 48 -15.70 -17.45 -14.74
C PHE A 48 -14.45 -16.65 -14.38
N CYS A 49 -14.10 -16.65 -13.10
CA CYS A 49 -12.80 -16.15 -12.63
C CYS A 49 -11.91 -17.35 -12.29
N PHE A 50 -10.72 -17.42 -12.87
CA PHE A 50 -9.74 -18.46 -12.55
C PHE A 50 -8.40 -17.81 -12.24
N ASN A 51 -7.79 -18.20 -11.11
CA ASN A 51 -6.56 -17.58 -10.61
C ASN A 51 -5.48 -18.64 -10.52
N ILE A 52 -4.37 -18.46 -11.24
CA ILE A 52 -3.23 -19.39 -11.29
C ILE A 52 -2.02 -18.72 -10.67
N LEU A 53 -1.43 -19.37 -9.66
CA LEU A 53 -0.20 -18.93 -8.99
C LEU A 53 0.99 -19.74 -9.52
N CYS A 54 1.95 -19.06 -10.15
CA CYS A 54 3.14 -19.68 -10.73
C CYS A 54 4.34 -19.47 -9.79
N VAL A 55 4.64 -20.49 -8.98
CA VAL A 55 5.82 -20.54 -8.09
C VAL A 55 6.96 -21.31 -8.74
N GLY A 56 8.20 -20.84 -8.57
CA GLY A 56 9.41 -21.52 -9.04
C GLY A 56 10.56 -20.56 -9.27
N GLU A 57 11.76 -21.07 -9.51
CA GLU A 57 12.98 -20.25 -9.63
C GLU A 57 12.94 -19.27 -10.82
N THR A 58 13.71 -18.19 -10.76
CA THR A 58 13.87 -17.26 -11.88
C THR A 58 14.52 -17.97 -13.06
N GLY A 59 14.05 -17.72 -14.29
CA GLY A 59 14.55 -18.38 -15.50
C GLY A 59 13.99 -19.78 -15.82
N ILE A 60 13.27 -20.45 -14.91
CA ILE A 60 12.77 -21.84 -15.12
C ILE A 60 11.71 -21.99 -16.25
N GLY A 61 11.22 -20.88 -16.82
CA GLY A 61 10.26 -20.89 -17.94
C GLY A 61 8.78 -20.71 -17.55
N LYS A 62 8.47 -20.20 -16.34
CA LYS A 62 7.09 -19.97 -15.85
C LYS A 62 6.21 -19.22 -16.87
N SER A 63 6.64 -18.05 -17.33
CA SER A 63 5.88 -17.24 -18.31
C SER A 63 5.73 -17.96 -19.65
N THR A 64 6.75 -18.68 -20.11
CA THR A 64 6.70 -19.48 -21.34
C THR A 64 5.68 -20.61 -21.22
N LEU A 65 5.64 -21.32 -20.08
CA LEU A 65 4.64 -22.37 -19.82
C LEU A 65 3.22 -21.78 -19.83
N MET A 66 3.00 -20.64 -19.18
CA MET A 66 1.69 -19.98 -19.16
C MET A 66 1.23 -19.54 -20.56
N ASN A 67 2.12 -18.93 -21.34
CA ASN A 67 1.82 -18.58 -22.73
C ASN A 67 1.46 -19.84 -23.56
N THR A 68 2.16 -20.95 -23.31
CA THR A 68 1.97 -22.23 -24.01
C THR A 68 0.62 -22.84 -23.65
N LEU A 69 0.29 -22.86 -22.36
CA LEU A 69 -0.92 -23.43 -21.77
C LEU A 69 -2.20 -22.80 -22.36
N PHE A 70 -2.24 -21.46 -22.45
CA PHE A 70 -3.40 -20.72 -22.98
C PHE A 70 -3.29 -20.36 -24.48
N ASN A 71 -2.22 -20.76 -25.15
CA ASN A 71 -1.93 -20.40 -26.55
C ASN A 71 -1.95 -18.88 -26.83
N THR A 72 -1.58 -18.06 -25.84
CA THR A 72 -1.62 -16.60 -25.89
C THR A 72 -0.29 -16.00 -25.42
N MET A 73 0.13 -14.91 -26.06
CA MET A 73 1.29 -14.15 -25.58
C MET A 73 0.86 -13.21 -24.47
N PHE A 74 1.03 -13.64 -23.21
CA PHE A 74 0.90 -12.73 -22.08
C PHE A 74 2.11 -11.79 -22.03
N GLU A 75 1.86 -10.50 -21.81
CA GLU A 75 2.94 -9.57 -21.48
C GLU A 75 3.61 -10.03 -20.18
N SER A 76 4.92 -10.24 -20.23
CA SER A 76 5.76 -10.57 -19.08
C SER A 76 7.11 -9.93 -19.28
N GLU A 77 7.58 -9.20 -18.26
CA GLU A 77 8.98 -8.77 -18.20
C GLU A 77 9.84 -9.95 -17.76
N GLU A 78 11.07 -10.03 -18.28
CA GLU A 78 12.07 -10.97 -17.75
C GLU A 78 12.55 -10.48 -16.38
N ALA A 79 12.55 -11.38 -15.38
CA ALA A 79 13.00 -11.08 -14.04
C ALA A 79 14.53 -11.23 -13.93
N THR A 80 15.17 -10.33 -13.18
CA THR A 80 16.60 -10.45 -12.87
C THR A 80 16.84 -11.37 -11.67
N HIS A 81 17.99 -12.03 -11.63
CA HIS A 81 18.45 -12.82 -10.47
C HIS A 81 18.95 -11.97 -9.28
N TYR A 82 18.89 -10.63 -9.36
CA TYR A 82 19.39 -9.71 -8.34
C TYR A 82 18.26 -9.06 -7.51
N GLU A 83 17.08 -9.68 -7.54
CA GLU A 83 15.92 -9.24 -6.76
C GLU A 83 16.20 -9.42 -5.25
N PRO A 84 15.99 -8.38 -4.41
CA PRO A 84 16.33 -8.41 -2.99
C PRO A 84 15.41 -9.31 -2.15
N GLY A 85 14.29 -9.77 -2.72
CA GLY A 85 13.35 -10.66 -2.07
C GLY A 85 12.24 -11.11 -3.02
N VAL A 86 11.43 -12.07 -2.58
CA VAL A 86 10.34 -12.63 -3.37
C VAL A 86 9.18 -11.64 -3.49
N ARG A 87 8.71 -11.39 -4.72
CA ARG A 87 7.59 -10.49 -5.01
C ARG A 87 6.58 -11.18 -5.93
N LEU A 88 5.29 -10.97 -5.70
CA LEU A 88 4.23 -11.50 -6.56
C LEU A 88 3.72 -10.40 -7.49
N LYS A 89 3.67 -10.70 -8.79
CA LYS A 89 3.10 -9.81 -9.82
C LYS A 89 1.82 -10.46 -10.38
N PRO A 90 0.62 -10.12 -9.85
CA PRO A 90 -0.65 -10.53 -10.45
C PRO A 90 -0.92 -9.75 -11.74
N ARG A 91 -1.38 -10.44 -12.79
CA ARG A 91 -1.86 -9.86 -14.05
C ARG A 91 -3.17 -10.53 -14.46
N SER A 92 -4.23 -9.75 -14.64
CA SER A 92 -5.54 -10.26 -15.08
C SER A 92 -5.74 -10.05 -16.58
N TYR A 93 -6.24 -11.09 -17.24
CA TYR A 93 -6.55 -11.14 -18.66
C TYR A 93 -8.01 -11.56 -18.85
N MET A 94 -8.67 -10.99 -19.85
CA MET A 94 -9.98 -11.45 -20.31
C MET A 94 -9.77 -12.33 -21.54
N LEU A 95 -10.01 -13.62 -21.37
CA LEU A 95 -10.00 -14.62 -22.43
C LEU A 95 -11.45 -14.99 -22.78
N LYS A 96 -11.68 -15.44 -24.01
CA LYS A 96 -12.99 -15.92 -24.44
C LYS A 96 -12.83 -17.31 -25.06
N GLU A 97 -13.36 -18.32 -24.41
CA GLU A 97 -13.28 -19.72 -24.84
C GLU A 97 -14.69 -20.26 -25.04
N SER A 98 -15.00 -20.77 -26.23
CA SER A 98 -16.28 -21.42 -26.55
C SER A 98 -17.55 -20.65 -26.12
N ASN A 99 -17.57 -19.33 -26.36
CA ASN A 99 -18.61 -18.36 -25.97
C ASN A 99 -18.71 -18.01 -24.46
N VAL A 100 -17.82 -18.54 -23.62
CA VAL A 100 -17.70 -18.18 -22.21
C VAL A 100 -16.61 -17.12 -22.04
N ASP A 101 -16.88 -16.08 -21.25
CA ASP A 101 -15.88 -15.09 -20.87
C ASP A 101 -15.14 -15.56 -19.60
N LEU A 102 -13.83 -15.77 -19.72
CA LEU A 102 -12.93 -16.22 -18.66
C LEU A 102 -12.00 -15.07 -18.22
N LYS A 103 -12.18 -14.60 -16.98
CA LYS A 103 -11.24 -13.69 -16.32
C LYS A 103 -10.13 -14.51 -15.66
N LEU A 104 -9.04 -14.70 -16.39
CA LEU A 104 -7.84 -15.39 -15.92
C LEU A 104 -6.93 -14.41 -15.17
N THR A 105 -6.57 -14.67 -13.92
CA THR A 105 -5.48 -13.95 -13.24
C THR A 105 -4.27 -14.84 -13.08
N VAL A 106 -3.15 -14.46 -13.70
CA VAL A 106 -1.86 -15.14 -13.56
C VAL A 106 -1.01 -14.38 -12.55
N VAL A 107 -0.62 -15.05 -11.46
CA VAL A 107 0.21 -14.49 -10.40
C VAL A 107 1.60 -15.08 -10.50
N ASN A 108 2.56 -14.30 -11.02
CA ASN A 108 3.94 -14.76 -11.18
C ASN A 108 4.80 -14.40 -9.97
N THR A 109 5.56 -15.37 -9.45
CA THR A 109 6.62 -15.09 -8.45
C THR A 109 7.89 -14.61 -9.14
N VAL A 110 8.41 -13.49 -8.67
CA VAL A 110 9.67 -12.84 -9.07
C VAL A 110 10.65 -12.94 -7.90
N GLY A 111 11.93 -13.21 -8.15
CA GLY A 111 12.96 -13.28 -7.10
C GLY A 111 12.96 -14.58 -6.29
N PHE A 112 12.10 -15.57 -6.60
CA PHE A 112 12.01 -16.80 -5.82
C PHE A 112 13.25 -17.68 -6.04
N GLY A 113 13.94 -18.03 -4.95
CA GLY A 113 15.14 -18.87 -4.99
C GLY A 113 16.44 -18.14 -5.40
N ASP A 114 16.38 -16.84 -5.71
CA ASP A 114 17.56 -16.05 -6.11
C ASP A 114 18.44 -15.62 -4.92
N GLN A 115 17.87 -15.50 -3.71
CA GLN A 115 18.61 -15.11 -2.51
C GLN A 115 19.44 -16.27 -1.92
N VAL A 116 20.57 -15.93 -1.28
CA VAL A 116 21.43 -16.90 -0.59
C VAL A 116 20.74 -17.49 0.64
N ASN A 117 20.07 -16.65 1.45
CA ASN A 117 19.14 -17.14 2.47
C ASN A 117 17.76 -17.34 1.84
N LYS A 118 17.23 -18.57 1.93
CA LYS A 118 15.93 -18.98 1.39
C LYS A 118 14.89 -19.34 2.48
N GLU A 119 15.24 -19.22 3.77
CA GLU A 119 14.41 -19.66 4.90
C GLU A 119 13.02 -19.03 4.90
N GLU A 120 12.90 -17.76 4.51
CA GLU A 120 11.64 -17.00 4.53
C GLU A 120 11.05 -16.71 3.13
N SER A 121 11.61 -17.29 2.06
CA SER A 121 11.18 -17.03 0.68
C SER A 121 9.73 -17.41 0.38
N TYR A 122 9.11 -18.25 1.23
CA TYR A 122 7.70 -18.62 1.11
C TYR A 122 6.74 -17.58 1.71
N LYS A 123 7.18 -16.72 2.65
CA LYS A 123 6.28 -15.81 3.38
C LYS A 123 5.47 -14.91 2.45
N PRO A 124 6.07 -14.18 1.47
CA PRO A 124 5.29 -13.30 0.59
C PRO A 124 4.23 -14.05 -0.23
N ILE A 125 4.43 -15.34 -0.49
CA ILE A 125 3.48 -16.19 -1.22
C ILE A 125 2.29 -16.55 -0.33
N VAL A 126 2.55 -16.94 0.93
CA VAL A 126 1.50 -17.23 1.92
C VAL A 126 0.74 -15.96 2.27
N ASP A 127 1.44 -14.85 2.54
CA ASP A 127 0.85 -13.54 2.83
C ASP A 127 -0.11 -13.08 1.72
N TYR A 128 0.23 -13.34 0.44
CA TYR A 128 -0.64 -13.04 -0.69
C TYR A 128 -1.90 -13.90 -0.72
N ILE A 129 -1.77 -15.22 -0.47
CA ILE A 129 -2.89 -16.18 -0.44
C ILE A 129 -3.85 -15.83 0.70
N ASP A 130 -3.32 -15.63 1.91
CA ASP A 130 -4.08 -15.25 3.10
C ASP A 130 -4.78 -13.90 2.89
N ALA A 131 -4.13 -12.93 2.22
CA ALA A 131 -4.77 -11.67 1.85
C ALA A 131 -5.92 -11.85 0.83
N GLN A 132 -5.88 -12.85 -0.07
CA GLN A 132 -7.04 -13.14 -0.93
C GLN A 132 -8.20 -13.73 -0.12
N PHE A 133 -7.92 -14.65 0.80
CA PHE A 133 -8.94 -15.25 1.66
C PHE A 133 -9.56 -14.22 2.63
N GLU A 134 -8.76 -13.33 3.21
CA GLU A 134 -9.25 -12.24 4.07
C GLU A 134 -10.17 -11.29 3.29
N ASN A 135 -9.78 -10.86 2.08
CA ASN A 135 -10.63 -10.01 1.26
C ASN A 135 -11.98 -10.65 0.94
N TYR A 136 -11.99 -11.96 0.65
CA TYR A 136 -13.21 -12.72 0.39
C TYR A 136 -14.08 -12.88 1.66
N LEU A 137 -13.47 -13.17 2.82
CA LEU A 137 -14.16 -13.20 4.12
C LEU A 137 -14.79 -11.85 4.47
N GLN A 138 -14.07 -10.75 4.27
CA GLN A 138 -14.57 -9.39 4.46
C GLN A 138 -15.71 -9.04 3.49
N GLU A 139 -15.86 -9.74 2.35
CA GLU A 139 -17.00 -9.61 1.44
C GLU A 139 -18.20 -10.50 1.83
N GLU A 140 -17.95 -11.72 2.32
CA GLU A 140 -18.97 -12.60 2.90
C GLU A 140 -19.74 -11.91 4.04
N LEU A 141 -19.01 -11.18 4.89
CA LEU A 141 -19.52 -10.50 6.10
C LEU A 141 -20.31 -9.19 5.82
N LYS A 142 -20.44 -8.73 4.56
CA LYS A 142 -21.14 -7.46 4.24
C LYS A 142 -22.65 -7.61 4.11
N ILE A 143 -23.41 -6.82 4.89
CA ILE A 143 -24.89 -6.77 4.91
C ILE A 143 -25.49 -6.54 3.51
N LYS A 144 -24.91 -5.62 2.72
CA LYS A 144 -25.24 -5.46 1.30
C LYS A 144 -24.18 -6.16 0.46
N ARG A 145 -24.48 -7.41 0.12
CA ARG A 145 -23.74 -8.22 -0.86
C ARG A 145 -23.69 -7.51 -2.21
N SER A 146 -22.62 -6.79 -2.50
CA SER A 146 -22.17 -6.55 -3.88
C SER A 146 -21.35 -7.75 -4.36
N LEU A 147 -21.91 -8.96 -4.19
CA LEU A 147 -21.34 -10.21 -4.69
C LEU A 147 -21.50 -10.22 -6.22
N ASN A 148 -20.59 -9.54 -6.90
CA ASN A 148 -20.43 -9.66 -8.34
C ASN A 148 -19.80 -11.02 -8.68
N GLY A 149 -20.60 -12.08 -8.60
CA GLY A 149 -20.29 -13.36 -9.24
C GLY A 149 -19.70 -14.48 -8.38
N VAL A 150 -20.18 -14.68 -7.15
CA VAL A 150 -20.07 -16.00 -6.51
C VAL A 150 -21.46 -16.50 -6.12
N GLN A 151 -21.97 -17.43 -6.93
CA GLN A 151 -23.10 -18.29 -6.56
C GLN A 151 -22.50 -19.56 -5.97
N ILE A 152 -22.83 -19.87 -4.71
CA ILE A 152 -22.55 -21.18 -4.12
C ILE A 152 -23.41 -22.21 -4.87
N TYR A 153 -22.75 -23.24 -5.42
CA TYR A 153 -23.39 -24.35 -6.13
C TYR A 153 -23.34 -25.62 -5.27
N GLN A 154 -24.30 -26.50 -5.50
CA GLN A 154 -24.52 -27.85 -4.95
C GLN A 154 -25.48 -28.50 -5.95
N PHE A 155 -25.36 -29.74 -6.45
CA PHE A 155 -24.79 -31.03 -6.02
C PHE A 155 -24.21 -31.76 -7.27
N PRO A 156 -23.72 -33.03 -7.26
CA PRO A 156 -23.54 -33.99 -6.14
C PRO A 156 -22.11 -34.56 -5.98
N THR A 157 -21.88 -35.25 -4.86
CA THR A 157 -20.76 -36.18 -4.66
C THR A 157 -21.03 -37.55 -5.29
N ASP A 158 -19.95 -38.31 -5.52
CA ASP A 158 -19.92 -39.72 -5.96
C ASP A 158 -20.24 -39.95 -7.46
N ASP A 159 -19.29 -39.57 -8.34
CA ASP A 159 -19.22 -40.06 -9.73
C ASP A 159 -18.05 -41.05 -9.90
N ASP A 160 -18.36 -42.34 -9.92
CA ASP A 160 -17.40 -43.43 -10.14
C ASP A 160 -16.65 -43.30 -11.48
N ALA A 161 -17.21 -42.60 -12.48
CA ALA A 161 -16.56 -42.42 -13.79
C ALA A 161 -15.29 -41.54 -13.73
N MET A 162 -15.19 -40.64 -12.74
CA MET A 162 -14.02 -39.77 -12.58
C MET A 162 -12.87 -40.44 -11.81
N ALA A 163 -13.13 -41.54 -11.09
CA ALA A 163 -12.12 -42.21 -10.28
C ALA A 163 -10.99 -42.82 -11.13
N GLU A 164 -11.33 -43.45 -12.27
CA GLU A 164 -10.34 -44.07 -13.17
C GLU A 164 -9.49 -43.01 -13.89
N ILE A 165 -10.11 -41.91 -14.33
CA ILE A 165 -9.44 -40.77 -14.96
C ILE A 165 -8.50 -40.07 -13.95
N ASN A 166 -8.96 -39.78 -12.74
CA ASN A 166 -8.14 -39.16 -11.70
C ASN A 166 -6.99 -40.07 -11.23
N SER A 167 -7.20 -41.39 -11.15
CA SER A 167 -6.13 -42.36 -10.86
C SER A 167 -5.03 -42.33 -11.94
N ALA A 168 -5.44 -42.36 -13.21
CA ALA A 168 -4.51 -42.27 -14.34
C ALA A 168 -3.76 -40.93 -14.41
N MET A 169 -4.41 -39.80 -14.07
CA MET A 169 -3.76 -38.48 -14.01
C MET A 169 -2.77 -38.39 -12.84
N ASN A 170 -3.13 -38.89 -11.65
CA ASN A 170 -2.25 -38.87 -10.48
C ASN A 170 -0.98 -39.71 -10.68
N ALA A 171 -1.03 -40.79 -11.46
CA ALA A 171 0.14 -41.59 -11.81
C ALA A 171 1.19 -40.83 -12.66
N HIS A 172 0.82 -39.69 -13.26
CA HIS A 172 1.70 -38.83 -14.06
C HIS A 172 2.28 -37.64 -13.29
N LEU A 173 2.04 -37.55 -11.98
CA LEU A 173 2.62 -36.50 -11.13
C LEU A 173 4.04 -36.90 -10.67
N PRO A 174 5.06 -36.01 -10.78
CA PRO A 174 5.02 -34.67 -11.34
C PRO A 174 5.15 -34.66 -12.89
N PHE A 175 4.32 -33.86 -13.57
CA PHE A 175 4.33 -33.77 -15.03
C PHE A 175 5.66 -33.23 -15.58
N ALA A 176 6.26 -33.95 -16.54
CA ALA A 176 7.46 -33.49 -17.25
C ALA A 176 7.06 -32.61 -18.43
N VAL A 177 7.00 -31.29 -18.24
CA VAL A 177 6.48 -30.34 -19.24
C VAL A 177 7.54 -29.50 -19.94
N VAL A 178 7.28 -29.16 -21.21
CA VAL A 178 8.11 -28.29 -22.04
C VAL A 178 7.23 -27.19 -22.64
N GLY A 179 7.54 -25.91 -22.35
CA GLY A 179 6.88 -24.77 -22.97
C GLY A 179 7.62 -24.27 -24.22
N SER A 180 6.89 -23.83 -25.25
CA SER A 180 7.44 -23.08 -26.39
C SER A 180 6.37 -22.23 -27.05
N MET A 181 6.77 -21.05 -27.53
CA MET A 181 5.99 -20.17 -28.41
C MET A 181 6.39 -20.27 -29.88
N GLU A 182 7.48 -20.97 -30.19
CA GLU A 182 8.04 -21.03 -31.54
C GLU A 182 7.37 -22.12 -32.36
N ASP A 183 6.76 -21.73 -33.49
CA ASP A 183 6.20 -22.65 -34.48
C ASP A 183 7.31 -23.17 -35.40
N VAL A 184 7.65 -24.45 -35.25
CA VAL A 184 8.65 -25.13 -36.09
C VAL A 184 7.93 -26.00 -37.11
N LYS A 185 8.36 -25.94 -38.37
CA LYS A 185 7.81 -26.80 -39.43
C LYS A 185 8.36 -28.21 -39.31
N VAL A 186 7.52 -29.16 -38.87
CA VAL A 186 7.84 -30.59 -38.83
C VAL A 186 7.01 -31.31 -39.89
N GLY A 187 7.69 -31.72 -40.97
CA GLY A 187 7.03 -32.26 -42.17
C GLY A 187 6.12 -31.22 -42.82
N ASN A 188 4.82 -31.51 -42.88
CA ASN A 188 3.81 -30.66 -43.50
C ASN A 188 2.97 -29.83 -42.49
N LYS A 189 3.28 -29.88 -41.19
CA LYS A 189 2.58 -29.10 -40.16
C LYS A 189 3.53 -28.11 -39.48
N LEU A 190 3.01 -26.94 -39.15
CA LEU A 190 3.60 -26.06 -38.14
C LEU A 190 3.14 -26.56 -36.77
N VAL A 191 4.08 -26.75 -35.86
CA VAL A 191 3.81 -27.23 -34.50
C VAL A 191 4.68 -26.45 -33.51
N LYS A 192 4.14 -26.14 -32.33
CA LYS A 192 4.93 -25.53 -31.26
C LYS A 192 6.00 -26.49 -30.80
N ALA A 193 7.25 -26.07 -30.86
CA ALA A 193 8.39 -26.93 -30.53
C ALA A 193 9.59 -26.12 -30.03
N ARG A 194 10.56 -26.81 -29.42
CA ARG A 194 11.89 -26.26 -29.16
C ARG A 194 12.88 -26.91 -30.12
N GLN A 195 13.58 -26.11 -30.91
CA GLN A 195 14.61 -26.59 -31.83
C GLN A 195 15.98 -26.58 -31.16
N TYR A 196 16.68 -27.71 -31.23
CA TYR A 196 18.04 -27.90 -30.75
C TYR A 196 18.94 -28.39 -31.88
N PRO A 197 20.28 -28.26 -31.76
CA PRO A 197 21.22 -28.80 -32.76
C PRO A 197 21.08 -30.30 -33.02
N TRP A 198 20.56 -31.06 -32.05
CA TRP A 198 20.37 -32.51 -32.09
C TRP A 198 18.94 -32.97 -32.41
N GLY A 199 17.95 -32.07 -32.52
CA GLY A 199 16.57 -32.46 -32.78
C GLY A 199 15.52 -31.41 -32.43
N ILE A 200 14.24 -31.75 -32.63
CA ILE A 200 13.09 -30.86 -32.40
C ILE A 200 12.14 -31.51 -31.38
N VAL A 201 11.96 -30.85 -30.24
CA VAL A 201 11.06 -31.30 -29.17
C VAL A 201 9.70 -30.63 -29.36
N GLN A 202 8.75 -31.36 -29.96
CA GLN A 202 7.36 -30.92 -30.12
C GLN A 202 6.65 -30.88 -28.77
N VAL A 203 5.95 -29.78 -28.48
CA VAL A 203 5.27 -29.52 -27.20
C VAL A 203 3.97 -30.31 -27.05
N GLU A 204 3.22 -30.50 -28.12
CA GLU A 204 1.93 -31.22 -28.07
C GLU A 204 2.06 -32.73 -28.32
N ASN A 205 3.27 -33.27 -28.28
CA ASN A 205 3.51 -34.70 -28.50
C ASN A 205 3.72 -35.40 -27.14
N GLU A 206 2.77 -36.25 -26.75
CA GLU A 206 2.79 -36.98 -25.48
C GLU A 206 3.99 -37.92 -25.31
N ASN A 207 4.69 -38.29 -26.40
CA ASN A 207 5.93 -39.06 -26.32
C ASN A 207 7.15 -38.21 -25.98
N HIS A 208 7.04 -36.87 -26.02
CA HIS A 208 8.11 -35.93 -25.73
C HIS A 208 7.94 -35.24 -24.37
N CYS A 209 6.71 -34.88 -23.99
CA CYS A 209 6.40 -34.26 -22.71
C CYS A 209 4.92 -34.41 -22.32
N ASP A 210 4.62 -34.29 -21.03
CA ASP A 210 3.26 -34.41 -20.48
C ASP A 210 2.45 -33.11 -20.58
N PHE A 211 2.85 -32.15 -21.43
CA PHE A 211 2.18 -30.85 -21.54
C PHE A 211 0.69 -30.97 -21.91
N VAL A 212 0.33 -31.93 -22.79
CA VAL A 212 -1.06 -32.21 -23.13
C VAL A 212 -1.84 -32.64 -21.88
N LYS A 213 -1.31 -33.58 -21.10
CA LYS A 213 -1.94 -34.08 -19.87
C LYS A 213 -2.14 -32.97 -18.83
N LEU A 214 -1.13 -32.12 -18.63
CA LEU A 214 -1.23 -30.93 -17.77
C LEU A 214 -2.35 -29.98 -18.23
N ARG A 215 -2.45 -29.71 -19.54
CA ARG A 215 -3.46 -28.81 -20.11
C ARG A 215 -4.88 -29.36 -19.95
N GLU A 216 -5.10 -30.64 -20.29
CA GLU A 216 -6.42 -31.26 -20.13
C GLU A 216 -6.85 -31.25 -18.65
N MET A 217 -5.94 -31.60 -17.73
CA MET A 217 -6.19 -31.58 -16.29
C MET A 217 -6.56 -30.18 -15.79
N LEU A 218 -5.73 -29.17 -16.06
CA LEU A 218 -5.91 -27.82 -15.50
C LEU A 218 -7.06 -27.01 -16.12
N ILE A 219 -7.31 -27.16 -17.43
CA ILE A 219 -8.24 -26.27 -18.16
C ILE A 219 -9.57 -26.94 -18.47
N ARG A 220 -9.58 -28.24 -18.83
CA ARG A 220 -10.79 -28.89 -19.35
C ARG A 220 -11.55 -29.71 -18.33
N VAL A 221 -10.84 -30.49 -17.51
CA VAL A 221 -11.48 -31.45 -16.59
C VAL A 221 -11.60 -30.89 -15.18
N ASN A 222 -10.51 -30.38 -14.58
CA ASN A 222 -10.49 -30.10 -13.15
C ASN A 222 -10.64 -28.62 -12.79
N MET A 223 -10.96 -27.70 -13.72
CA MET A 223 -11.07 -26.26 -13.37
C MET A 223 -12.17 -25.99 -12.32
N GLU A 224 -13.30 -26.70 -12.42
CA GLU A 224 -14.40 -26.58 -11.46
C GLU A 224 -14.06 -27.24 -10.11
N ASP A 225 -13.52 -28.47 -10.11
CA ASP A 225 -13.07 -29.16 -8.89
C ASP A 225 -11.97 -28.37 -8.15
N LEU A 226 -10.97 -27.82 -8.87
CA LEU A 226 -9.94 -26.96 -8.26
C LEU A 226 -10.55 -25.73 -7.58
N ARG A 227 -11.63 -25.16 -8.16
CA ARG A 227 -12.37 -24.04 -7.54
C ARG A 227 -13.15 -24.51 -6.30
N GLU A 228 -13.81 -25.66 -6.39
CA GLU A 228 -14.59 -26.24 -5.30
C GLU A 228 -13.71 -26.65 -4.11
N GLN A 229 -12.57 -27.35 -4.34
CA GLN A 229 -11.57 -27.67 -3.31
C GLN A 229 -11.00 -26.40 -2.67
N THR A 230 -10.74 -25.36 -3.46
CA THR A 230 -10.26 -24.07 -2.94
C THR A 230 -11.28 -23.44 -1.98
N HIS A 231 -12.57 -23.50 -2.30
CA HIS A 231 -13.63 -22.98 -1.43
C HIS A 231 -13.89 -23.88 -0.21
N THR A 232 -14.25 -25.14 -0.44
CA THR A 232 -14.74 -26.08 0.58
C THR A 232 -13.68 -26.55 1.57
N ARG A 233 -12.40 -26.54 1.18
CA ARG A 233 -11.30 -27.04 2.02
C ARG A 233 -10.31 -25.96 2.43
N HIS A 234 -9.76 -25.22 1.46
CA HIS A 234 -8.70 -24.24 1.76
C HIS A 234 -9.24 -22.97 2.40
N TYR A 235 -10.29 -22.37 1.81
CA TYR A 235 -10.95 -21.20 2.38
C TYR A 235 -11.67 -21.53 3.69
N GLU A 236 -12.44 -22.62 3.79
CA GLU A 236 -13.07 -23.00 5.08
C GLU A 236 -12.06 -23.28 6.20
N LEU A 237 -10.88 -23.83 5.89
CA LEU A 237 -9.81 -23.97 6.90
C LEU A 237 -9.31 -22.60 7.37
N TYR A 238 -9.01 -21.68 6.45
CA TYR A 238 -8.61 -20.31 6.76
C TYR A 238 -9.68 -19.58 7.59
N ARG A 239 -10.93 -19.65 7.12
CA ARG A 239 -12.13 -19.05 7.71
C ARG A 239 -12.34 -19.56 9.14
N ARG A 240 -12.28 -20.88 9.38
CA ARG A 240 -12.35 -21.46 10.73
C ARG A 240 -11.24 -20.92 11.63
N CYS A 241 -9.99 -20.98 11.18
CA CYS A 241 -8.86 -20.51 11.99
C CYS A 241 -8.94 -19.01 12.30
N LYS A 242 -9.39 -18.18 11.35
CA LYS A 242 -9.63 -16.74 11.57
C LYS A 242 -10.81 -16.48 12.49
N LEU A 243 -11.90 -17.24 12.40
CA LEU A 243 -13.03 -17.16 13.33
C LEU A 243 -12.59 -17.54 14.76
N GLU A 244 -11.83 -18.61 14.93
CA GLU A 244 -11.27 -19.03 16.22
C GLU A 244 -10.33 -17.96 16.80
N GLU A 245 -9.45 -17.36 15.99
CA GLU A 245 -8.56 -16.24 16.36
C GLU A 245 -9.37 -14.98 16.74
N MET A 246 -10.46 -14.70 16.02
CA MET A 246 -11.41 -13.63 16.35
C MET A 246 -12.24 -13.95 17.61
N GLY A 247 -12.13 -15.14 18.19
CA GLY A 247 -12.74 -15.53 19.47
C GLY A 247 -14.01 -16.35 19.36
N PHE A 248 -14.40 -16.78 18.15
CA PHE A 248 -15.52 -17.69 17.94
C PHE A 248 -15.07 -19.13 18.17
N LYS A 249 -15.27 -19.65 19.39
CA LYS A 249 -15.10 -21.07 19.70
C LYS A 249 -16.46 -21.74 19.88
N ASP A 250 -16.67 -22.86 19.20
CA ASP A 250 -17.84 -23.73 19.41
C ASP A 250 -17.72 -24.51 20.73
N THR A 251 -17.89 -23.81 21.85
CA THR A 251 -17.91 -24.40 23.19
C THR A 251 -19.01 -23.77 24.05
N ASP A 252 -20.28 -24.09 23.76
CA ASP A 252 -21.22 -24.60 24.77
C ASP A 252 -22.55 -25.08 24.14
N PRO A 253 -23.04 -26.31 24.41
CA PRO A 253 -24.34 -26.79 23.91
C PRO A 253 -25.57 -26.02 24.44
N ASP A 254 -25.41 -25.25 25.51
CA ASP A 254 -26.49 -24.52 26.21
C ASP A 254 -26.48 -23.01 25.92
N SER A 255 -25.58 -22.54 25.05
CA SER A 255 -25.55 -21.15 24.59
C SER A 255 -26.66 -20.89 23.56
N LYS A 256 -27.47 -19.84 23.79
CA LYS A 256 -28.40 -19.32 22.77
C LYS A 256 -27.66 -19.11 21.44
N PRO A 257 -28.31 -19.33 20.28
CA PRO A 257 -27.68 -19.14 18.97
C PRO A 257 -27.08 -17.74 18.88
N PHE A 258 -25.75 -17.70 18.95
CA PHE A 258 -25.00 -16.47 19.10
C PHE A 258 -24.98 -15.74 17.76
N SER A 259 -25.50 -14.52 17.74
CA SER A 259 -25.61 -13.74 16.51
C SER A 259 -24.22 -13.29 16.08
N LEU A 260 -23.60 -14.00 15.12
CA LEU A 260 -22.31 -13.64 14.50
C LEU A 260 -22.22 -12.12 14.25
N GLN A 261 -23.30 -11.58 13.69
CA GLN A 261 -23.53 -10.17 13.39
C GLN A 261 -23.18 -9.23 14.56
N GLU A 262 -23.68 -9.51 15.76
CA GLU A 262 -23.52 -8.62 16.92
C GLU A 262 -22.10 -8.69 17.49
N THR A 263 -21.46 -9.86 17.46
CA THR A 263 -20.07 -10.04 17.88
C THR A 263 -19.11 -9.31 16.94
N TYR A 264 -19.36 -9.37 15.62
CA TYR A 264 -18.58 -8.65 14.63
C TYR A 264 -18.73 -7.13 14.76
N GLU A 265 -19.95 -6.64 15.00
CA GLU A 265 -20.16 -5.21 15.26
C GLU A 265 -19.48 -4.78 16.57
N ALA A 266 -19.56 -5.59 17.63
CA ALA A 266 -18.85 -5.34 18.89
C ALA A 266 -17.33 -5.29 18.70
N LYS A 267 -16.70 -6.32 18.11
CA LYS A 267 -15.24 -6.36 17.90
C LYS A 267 -14.74 -5.31 16.91
N ARG A 268 -15.50 -4.98 15.86
CA ARG A 268 -15.13 -3.89 14.95
C ARG A 268 -15.19 -2.54 15.68
N ASN A 269 -16.20 -2.31 16.52
CA ASN A 269 -16.30 -1.10 17.32
C ASN A 269 -15.20 -1.03 18.39
N GLU A 270 -14.82 -2.16 18.98
CA GLU A 270 -13.69 -2.29 19.92
C GLU A 270 -12.36 -1.95 19.23
N PHE A 271 -12.07 -2.54 18.07
CA PHE A 271 -10.86 -2.24 17.29
C PHE A 271 -10.80 -0.79 16.81
N MET A 272 -11.93 -0.22 16.36
CA MET A 272 -12.03 1.21 16.02
C MET A 272 -11.82 2.11 17.25
N SER A 273 -12.32 1.71 18.42
CA SER A 273 -12.12 2.41 19.69
C SER A 273 -10.65 2.35 20.14
N GLU A 274 -9.96 1.22 19.99
CA GLU A 274 -8.52 1.11 20.25
C GLU A 274 -7.70 2.00 19.31
N LEU A 275 -8.04 2.03 18.02
CA LEU A 275 -7.40 2.90 17.02
C LEU A 275 -7.58 4.38 17.37
N GLN A 276 -8.82 4.80 17.69
CA GLN A 276 -9.11 6.15 18.14
C GLN A 276 -8.37 6.50 19.45
N LYS A 277 -8.30 5.56 20.40
CA LYS A 277 -7.57 5.77 21.65
C LYS A 277 -6.07 5.93 21.41
N LYS A 278 -5.46 5.12 20.55
CA LYS A 278 -4.04 5.26 20.14
C LYS A 278 -3.80 6.57 19.39
N GLU A 279 -4.74 7.02 18.55
CA GLU A 279 -4.66 8.33 17.90
C GLU A 279 -4.75 9.48 18.92
N GLU A 280 -5.67 9.40 19.87
CA GLU A 280 -5.85 10.40 20.94
C GLU A 280 -4.63 10.44 21.87
N GLU A 281 -4.07 9.28 22.26
CA GLU A 281 -2.81 9.16 23.01
C GLU A 281 -1.64 9.80 22.24
N MET A 282 -1.53 9.56 20.92
CA MET A 282 -0.51 10.17 20.06
C MET A 282 -0.69 11.70 19.94
N ARG A 283 -1.94 12.17 19.81
CA ARG A 283 -2.29 13.60 19.82
C ARG A 283 -1.96 14.26 21.16
N GLN A 284 -2.30 13.63 22.28
CA GLN A 284 -1.97 14.13 23.62
C GLN A 284 -0.45 14.16 23.86
N MET A 285 0.28 13.14 23.41
CA MET A 285 1.75 13.14 23.49
C MET A 285 2.36 14.26 22.64
N PHE A 286 1.81 14.52 21.44
CA PHE A 286 2.23 15.64 20.59
C PHE A 286 1.94 16.99 21.26
N VAL A 287 0.73 17.23 21.78
CA VAL A 287 0.37 18.47 22.48
C VAL A 287 1.23 18.68 23.73
N THR A 288 1.53 17.62 24.46
CA THR A 288 2.43 17.67 25.64
C THR A 288 3.85 18.05 25.23
N ARG A 289 4.41 17.38 24.21
CA ARG A 289 5.74 17.71 23.66
C ARG A 289 5.81 19.14 23.13
N VAL A 290 4.78 19.62 22.43
CA VAL A 290 4.72 21.01 21.94
C VAL A 290 4.74 21.97 23.13
N LYS A 291 3.93 21.73 24.16
CA LYS A 291 3.86 22.57 25.36
C LYS A 291 5.18 22.58 26.15
N GLU A 292 5.84 21.43 26.30
CA GLU A 292 7.18 21.31 26.89
C GLU A 292 8.21 22.13 26.09
N THR A 293 8.23 21.97 24.76
CA THR A 293 9.17 22.75 23.91
C THR A 293 8.86 24.24 23.90
N GLU A 294 7.60 24.66 24.04
CA GLU A 294 7.22 26.07 24.19
C GLU A 294 7.69 26.63 25.53
N THR A 295 7.59 25.88 26.63
CA THR A 295 8.13 26.29 27.93
C THR A 295 9.66 26.38 27.92
N ASP A 296 10.35 25.40 27.35
CA ASP A 296 11.82 25.41 27.19
C ASP A 296 12.30 26.61 26.37
N LEU A 297 11.60 26.95 25.28
CA LEU A 297 11.92 28.10 24.45
C LEU A 297 11.72 29.41 25.22
N LYS A 298 10.65 29.50 26.01
CA LYS A 298 10.33 30.68 26.83
C LYS A 298 11.31 30.88 27.99
N GLU A 299 11.79 29.81 28.61
CA GLU A 299 12.86 29.88 29.61
C GLU A 299 14.17 30.34 28.97
N LYS A 300 14.55 29.77 27.82
CA LYS A 300 15.74 30.22 27.06
C LYS A 300 15.63 31.67 26.60
N GLU A 301 14.47 32.12 26.12
CA GLU A 301 14.24 33.51 25.75
C GLU A 301 14.43 34.45 26.94
N LYS A 302 13.92 34.05 28.12
CA LYS A 302 14.11 34.81 29.36
C LYS A 302 15.58 34.83 29.80
N GLU A 303 16.28 33.70 29.80
CA GLU A 303 17.71 33.65 30.13
C GLU A 303 18.53 34.55 29.20
N LEU A 304 18.22 34.55 27.90
CA LEU A 304 18.89 35.38 26.90
C LEU A 304 18.59 36.88 27.11
N HIS A 305 17.38 37.22 27.58
CA HIS A 305 17.00 38.57 27.99
C HIS A 305 17.75 39.02 29.26
N ASP A 306 17.78 38.19 30.30
CA ASP A 306 18.48 38.44 31.56
C ASP A 306 20.00 38.62 31.31
N GLN A 307 20.59 37.77 30.45
CA GLN A 307 21.99 37.91 29.99
C GLN A 307 22.21 39.22 29.22
N PHE A 308 21.30 39.61 28.33
CA PHE A 308 21.41 40.85 27.57
C PHE A 308 21.39 42.09 28.48
N ASP A 309 20.47 42.17 29.43
CA ASP A 309 20.41 43.30 30.37
C ASP A 309 21.61 43.32 31.33
N GLN A 310 22.13 42.16 31.76
CA GLN A 310 23.35 42.11 32.55
C GLN A 310 24.60 42.55 31.75
N LEU A 311 24.71 42.15 30.48
CA LEU A 311 25.79 42.58 29.59
C LEU A 311 25.73 44.09 29.32
N LYS A 312 24.53 44.61 29.07
CA LYS A 312 24.24 46.05 28.90
C LYS A 312 24.59 46.88 30.13
N LYS A 313 24.30 46.38 31.34
CA LYS A 313 24.70 47.02 32.60
C LYS A 313 26.23 47.03 32.77
N THR A 314 26.88 45.89 32.54
CA THR A 314 28.35 45.78 32.56
C THR A 314 28.99 46.77 31.58
N HIS A 315 28.46 46.87 30.36
CA HIS A 315 28.95 47.80 29.34
C HIS A 315 28.75 49.27 29.73
N GLN A 316 27.65 49.63 30.41
CA GLN A 316 27.47 50.98 30.97
C GLN A 316 28.48 51.29 32.09
N GLU A 317 28.75 50.33 32.98
CA GLU A 317 29.74 50.49 34.05
C GLU A 317 31.17 50.61 33.50
N GLU A 318 31.54 49.80 32.51
CA GLU A 318 32.83 49.89 31.81
C GLU A 318 32.97 51.23 31.07
N LYS A 319 31.94 51.65 30.33
CA LYS A 319 31.92 52.96 29.67
C LYS A 319 32.12 54.10 30.67
N LYS A 320 31.44 54.06 31.83
CA LYS A 320 31.62 55.07 32.88
C LYS A 320 33.03 55.09 33.45
N LYS A 321 33.62 53.91 33.73
CA LYS A 321 35.02 53.79 34.17
C LYS A 321 36.02 54.31 33.13
N LEU A 322 35.73 54.12 31.84
CA LEU A 322 36.51 54.68 30.72
C LEU A 322 36.39 56.20 30.63
N GLU A 323 35.20 56.76 30.82
CA GLU A 323 34.96 58.21 30.88
C GLU A 323 35.63 58.86 32.11
N GLU A 324 35.59 58.22 33.28
CA GLU A 324 36.29 58.67 34.49
C GLU A 324 37.82 58.67 34.28
N LYS A 325 38.41 57.56 33.81
CA LYS A 325 39.84 57.49 33.46
C LYS A 325 40.25 58.51 32.39
N ARG A 326 39.38 58.74 31.39
CA ARG A 326 39.61 59.78 30.37
C ARG A 326 39.65 61.16 31.00
N ARG A 327 38.73 61.48 31.93
CA ARG A 327 38.72 62.76 32.64
C ARG A 327 39.98 62.94 33.49
N GLU A 328 40.40 61.90 34.21
CA GLU A 328 41.66 61.91 34.98
C GLU A 328 42.87 62.20 34.08
N LEU A 329 42.97 61.51 32.93
CA LEU A 329 44.03 61.77 31.95
C LEU A 329 43.95 63.20 31.35
N GLU A 330 42.76 63.73 31.07
CA GLU A 330 42.58 65.12 30.63
C GLU A 330 42.97 66.12 31.73
N GLU A 331 42.70 65.84 33.01
CA GLU A 331 43.13 66.64 34.15
C GLU A 331 44.65 66.59 34.37
N GLU A 332 45.28 65.42 34.21
CA GLU A 332 46.74 65.24 34.23
C GLU A 332 47.40 65.99 33.07
N ILE A 333 46.90 65.85 31.84
CA ILE A 333 47.37 66.58 30.65
C ILE A 333 47.26 68.09 30.87
N ASN A 334 46.13 68.57 31.40
CA ASN A 334 45.94 69.99 31.72
C ASN A 334 46.91 70.47 32.81
N THR A 335 47.18 69.64 33.83
CA THR A 335 48.10 69.97 34.92
C THR A 335 49.56 69.94 34.46
N PHE A 336 49.93 69.00 33.61
CA PHE A 336 51.21 68.96 32.91
C PHE A 336 51.39 70.18 32.01
N ASN A 337 50.38 70.54 31.21
CA ASN A 337 50.42 71.75 30.38
C ASN A 337 50.53 73.03 31.22
N ARG A 338 49.83 73.15 32.36
CA ARG A 338 49.99 74.26 33.31
C ARG A 338 51.42 74.31 33.88
N ARG A 339 51.98 73.19 34.32
CA ARG A 339 53.38 73.11 34.80
C ARG A 339 54.38 73.47 33.69
N ARG A 340 54.16 73.00 32.47
CA ARG A 340 54.98 73.31 31.29
C ARG A 340 54.93 74.82 30.96
N MET A 341 53.76 75.44 30.98
CA MET A 341 53.63 76.89 30.78
C MET A 341 54.29 77.67 31.93
N ALA A 342 54.12 77.28 33.19
CA ALA A 342 54.78 77.94 34.31
C ALA A 342 56.32 77.84 34.22
N ALA A 343 56.86 76.67 33.83
CA ALA A 343 58.29 76.49 33.57
C ALA A 343 58.78 77.34 32.37
N GLN A 344 57.99 77.44 31.30
CA GLN A 344 58.28 78.33 30.17
C GLN A 344 58.21 79.82 30.55
N THR A 345 57.30 80.23 31.43
CA THR A 345 57.25 81.61 31.95
C THR A 345 58.45 81.94 32.86
N LEU A 346 58.92 80.97 33.66
CA LEU A 346 60.16 81.12 34.43
C LEU A 346 61.40 81.20 33.54
N GLN A 347 61.47 80.42 32.45
CA GLN A 347 62.50 80.61 31.41
C GLN A 347 62.35 81.95 30.67
N GLY A 348 61.12 82.43 30.48
CA GLY A 348 60.83 83.74 29.88
C GLY A 348 61.27 84.92 30.75
N GLN A 349 61.09 84.84 32.08
CA GLN A 349 61.56 85.85 33.03
C GLN A 349 63.09 85.89 33.16
N SER A 350 63.80 84.81 32.81
CA SER A 350 65.26 84.82 32.66
C SER A 350 65.77 85.34 31.29
N PHE A 351 64.89 85.74 30.36
CA PHE A 351 65.26 86.19 29.01
C PHE A 351 64.78 87.61 28.65
N GLN A 352 64.47 88.46 29.63
CA GLN A 352 64.50 89.92 29.49
C GLN A 352 65.74 90.55 30.12
N ALA A 353 66.90 89.97 29.83
CA ALA A 353 68.19 90.67 29.86
C ALA A 353 68.96 90.36 28.57
N THR A 354 69.26 91.41 27.79
CA THR A 354 70.20 91.47 26.65
C THR A 354 69.98 90.59 25.39
N GLY A 355 69.65 91.25 24.26
CA GLY A 355 70.56 91.25 23.08
C GLY A 355 70.27 90.38 21.83
N GLN A 356 69.51 90.93 20.87
CA GLN A 356 69.68 90.88 19.39
C GLN A 356 70.12 89.59 18.63
N GLN A 357 69.17 88.99 17.88
CA GLN A 357 69.13 88.68 16.41
C GLN A 357 70.36 88.19 15.57
N PRO A 358 70.20 87.59 14.35
CA PRO A 358 69.01 86.99 13.68
C PRO A 358 69.23 85.68 12.85
N VAL A 359 68.22 85.26 12.04
CA VAL A 359 68.25 84.32 10.87
C VAL A 359 68.15 82.80 11.27
N LYS A 360 67.52 81.84 10.54
CA LYS A 360 66.98 81.73 9.15
C LYS A 360 65.53 81.14 9.02
N LYS A 361 65.34 80.05 8.25
CA LYS A 361 64.11 79.28 7.92
C LYS A 361 64.48 77.83 7.55
N ASP A 362 63.59 76.87 7.81
CA ASP A 362 62.87 75.98 6.86
C ASP A 362 62.30 74.75 7.61
N LYS A 363 61.50 73.83 7.05
CA LYS A 363 60.20 73.95 6.33
C LYS A 363 59.62 72.52 6.24
N ASP A 364 58.30 72.41 6.03
CA ASP A 364 57.55 71.18 5.70
C ASP A 364 57.42 70.12 6.81
N ARG A 365 56.44 69.20 6.85
CA ARG A 365 55.00 69.12 6.50
C ARG A 365 54.67 67.62 6.30
N LYS A 366 53.69 67.10 7.04
CA LYS A 366 52.94 65.82 6.82
C LYS A 366 53.69 64.58 6.29
N ASN A 367 53.54 63.47 7.01
CA ASN A 367 52.40 62.57 6.75
C ASN A 367 51.95 61.88 8.04
#